data_AF-A0A938DEB8-F1
#
_entry.id   AF-A0A938DEB8-F1
#
_cell.length_a   1.000
_cell.length_b   1.000
_cell.length_c   1.000
_cell.angle_alpha   90.00
_cell.angle_beta   90.00
_cell.angle_gamma   90.00
#
_symmetry.space_group_name_H-M   'P 1'
#
loop_
_entity.id
_entity.type
_entity.pdbx_description
1 polymer ?
#
loop_
_entity_poly.entity_id
_entity_poly.type
_entity_poly.pdbx_seq_one_letter_code
_entity_poly.pdbx_strand_id
1 'polypeptide(L)'
;MQLDMSAPAILLWVEKDKTPSASDFVSPEAPVEDASIPHGTSSSPYWVLEDAVDHAIEVMRDHNKAPWIKTGDKILGPNEIQQAYSGLKALRMFNPDRSQK
;
A
#
# COMPACT_ATOMS: atom_id res chain seq x y z
N MET A 1 -8.49 -1.70 -16.09
CA MET A 1 -7.09 -2.16 -15.90
C MET A 1 -7.11 -3.21 -14.80
N GLN A 2 -6.50 -4.37 -14.98
CA GLN A 2 -6.52 -5.46 -13.99
C GLN A 2 -5.22 -5.40 -13.18
N LEU A 3 -5.31 -4.92 -11.94
CA LEU A 3 -4.22 -5.01 -10.96
C LEU A 3 -4.32 -6.37 -10.29
N ASP A 4 -3.20 -7.08 -10.18
CA ASP A 4 -3.14 -8.37 -9.51
C ASP A 4 -3.00 -8.13 -8.00
N MET A 5 -4.09 -8.31 -7.26
CA MET A 5 -4.17 -7.93 -5.84
C MET A 5 -3.36 -8.85 -4.92
N SER A 6 -2.95 -10.01 -5.44
CA SER A 6 -2.04 -10.95 -4.77
C SER A 6 -0.57 -10.71 -5.14
N ALA A 7 -0.27 -9.70 -5.94
CA ALA A 7 1.10 -9.37 -6.31
C ALA A 7 1.89 -8.83 -5.10
N PRO A 8 3.21 -9.08 -5.07
CA PRO A 8 4.08 -8.43 -4.11
C PRO A 8 4.09 -6.91 -4.36
N ALA A 9 4.07 -6.18 -3.28
CA ALA A 9 4.00 -4.74 -3.24
C ALA A 9 4.96 -4.18 -2.18
N ILE A 10 5.39 -2.94 -2.38
CA ILE A 10 6.24 -2.21 -1.44
C ILE A 10 5.53 -0.92 -1.09
N LEU A 11 5.17 -0.76 0.18
CA LEU A 11 4.53 0.44 0.70
C LEU A 11 5.61 1.39 1.25
N LEU A 12 5.58 2.63 0.77
CA LEU A 12 6.48 3.71 1.16
C LEU A 12 5.65 4.93 1.58
N TRP A 13 6.06 5.56 2.69
CA TRP A 13 5.45 6.79 3.20
C TRP A 13 6.34 7.97 2.89
N VAL A 14 5.86 8.87 2.03
CA VAL A 14 6.64 10.00 1.53
C VAL A 14 5.96 11.31 1.92
N GLU A 15 6.71 12.39 2.07
CA GLU A 15 6.12 13.72 2.28
C GLU A 15 5.14 14.07 1.14
N LYS A 16 4.03 14.74 1.43
CA LYS A 16 2.96 15.01 0.45
C LYS A 16 3.43 15.78 -0.81
N ASP A 17 4.52 16.54 -0.68
CA ASP A 17 5.15 17.30 -1.76
C ASP A 17 6.25 16.53 -2.51
N LYS A 18 6.50 15.26 -2.17
CA LYS A 18 7.52 14.43 -2.80
C LYS A 18 6.91 13.25 -3.54
N THR A 19 7.45 13.00 -4.73
CA THR A 19 7.15 11.82 -5.55
C THR A 19 8.34 10.87 -5.49
N PRO A 20 8.19 9.67 -4.90
CA PRO A 20 9.26 8.68 -4.90
C PRO A 20 9.50 8.15 -6.31
N SER A 21 10.76 7.91 -6.63
CA SER A 21 11.18 7.24 -7.85
C SER A 21 11.32 5.73 -7.60
N ALA A 22 11.38 4.93 -8.67
CA ALA A 22 11.52 3.48 -8.55
C ALA A 22 12.71 3.04 -7.67
N SER A 23 13.79 3.82 -7.65
CA SER A 23 14.97 3.58 -6.82
C SER A 23 14.73 3.74 -5.31
N ASP A 24 13.77 4.57 -4.90
CA ASP A 24 13.40 4.74 -3.48
C ASP A 24 12.76 3.47 -2.90
N PHE A 25 12.22 2.60 -3.76
CA PHE A 25 11.65 1.31 -3.37
C PHE A 25 12.69 0.17 -3.38
N VAL A 26 13.96 0.45 -3.70
CA VAL A 26 15.03 -0.55 -3.82
C VAL A 26 15.99 -0.51 -2.61
N SER A 27 15.91 0.49 -1.75
CA SER A 27 16.78 0.60 -0.57
C SER A 27 16.20 -0.15 0.64
N PRO A 28 16.77 -1.28 1.07
CA PRO A 28 16.45 -1.92 2.36
C PRO A 28 16.97 -1.13 3.58
N GLU A 29 17.49 0.09 3.40
CA GLU A 29 18.21 0.87 4.41
C GLU A 29 17.59 2.26 4.66
N ALA A 30 16.27 2.41 4.55
CA ALA A 30 15.62 3.55 5.19
C ALA A 30 15.37 3.19 6.67
N PRO A 31 16.09 3.78 7.64
CA PRO A 31 15.78 3.59 9.05
C PRO A 31 14.40 4.19 9.33
N VAL A 32 13.39 3.33 9.42
CA VAL A 32 12.07 3.70 9.92
C VAL A 32 12.16 3.86 11.45
N GLU A 33 12.78 4.93 11.91
CA GLU A 33 12.81 5.35 13.33
C GLU A 33 11.47 5.96 13.79
N ASP A 34 10.33 5.56 13.23
CA ASP A 34 9.01 6.05 13.64
C ASP A 34 8.16 4.89 14.16
N ALA A 35 8.37 4.62 15.44
CA ALA A 35 7.72 3.61 16.24
C ALA A 35 6.22 3.94 16.43
N SER A 36 5.40 3.67 15.41
CA SER A 36 3.93 3.64 15.52
C SER A 36 3.22 2.83 14.44
N ILE A 37 3.91 1.97 13.68
CA ILE A 37 3.24 0.98 12.82
C ILE A 37 3.03 -0.31 13.63
N PRO A 38 1.82 -0.60 14.13
CA PRO A 38 1.55 -1.87 14.78
C PRO A 38 1.41 -2.96 13.71
N HIS A 39 2.03 -4.11 14.02
CA HIS A 39 2.03 -5.40 13.32
C HIS A 39 3.14 -5.61 12.28
N GLY A 40 4.27 -6.12 12.78
CA GLY A 40 5.21 -6.89 12.00
C GLY A 40 6.65 -6.47 12.25
N THR A 41 7.24 -6.92 13.35
CA THR A 41 8.69 -6.94 13.57
C THR A 41 9.40 -7.74 12.48
N SER A 42 9.60 -7.14 11.33
CA SER A 42 10.56 -7.56 10.33
C SER A 42 10.76 -6.38 9.39
N SER A 43 12.00 -5.93 9.25
CA SER A 43 12.48 -4.80 8.47
C SER A 43 12.28 -4.96 6.95
N SER A 44 11.14 -5.52 6.53
CA SER A 44 10.81 -5.93 5.19
C SER A 44 9.65 -5.07 4.71
N PRO A 45 9.88 -4.11 3.79
CA PRO A 45 8.82 -3.26 3.24
C PRO A 45 7.96 -4.04 2.23
N TYR A 46 7.91 -5.38 2.34
CA TYR A 46 7.23 -6.28 1.42
C TYR A 46 5.83 -6.58 1.95
N TRP A 47 4.83 -6.15 1.20
CA TRP A 47 3.42 -6.32 1.46
C TRP A 47 2.78 -7.07 0.29
N VAL A 48 1.59 -7.62 0.50
CA VAL A 48 0.70 -7.97 -0.61
C VAL A 48 -0.01 -6.69 -1.06
N LEU A 49 -0.27 -6.51 -2.36
CA LEU A 49 -0.89 -5.29 -2.88
C LEU A 49 -2.20 -4.95 -2.17
N GLU A 50 -3.04 -5.94 -1.90
CA GLU A 50 -4.28 -5.74 -1.14
C GLU A 50 -4.04 -5.18 0.27
N ASP A 51 -3.20 -5.83 1.07
CA ASP A 51 -2.85 -5.37 2.43
C ASP A 51 -2.19 -4.01 2.43
N ALA A 52 -1.29 -3.75 1.48
CA ALA A 52 -0.61 -2.47 1.33
C ALA A 52 -1.61 -1.33 1.09
N VAL A 53 -2.61 -1.57 0.24
CA VAL A 53 -3.65 -0.59 -0.09
C VAL A 53 -4.57 -0.36 1.11
N ASP A 54 -4.98 -1.42 1.82
CA ASP A 54 -5.84 -1.31 3.00
C ASP A 54 -5.14 -0.53 4.12
N HIS A 55 -3.91 -0.92 4.45
CA HIS A 55 -3.09 -0.26 5.47
C HIS A 55 -2.74 1.19 5.09
N ALA A 56 -2.44 1.45 3.82
CA ALA A 56 -2.22 2.82 3.33
C ALA A 56 -3.43 3.72 3.58
N ILE A 57 -4.65 3.24 3.33
CA ILE A 57 -5.87 4.03 3.55
C ILE A 57 -6.18 4.23 5.03
N GLU A 58 -5.89 3.23 5.87
CA GLU A 58 -6.06 3.32 7.31
C GLU A 58 -5.14 4.40 7.90
N VAL A 59 -3.83 4.32 7.63
CA VAL A 59 -2.82 5.20 8.21
C VAL A 59 -2.75 6.59 7.55
N MET A 60 -3.16 6.73 6.28
CA MET A 60 -3.19 8.02 5.59
C MET A 60 -4.08 9.07 6.29
N ARG A 61 -5.02 8.63 7.13
CA ARG A 61 -5.89 9.53 7.91
C ARG A 61 -5.15 10.24 9.04
N ASP A 62 -4.10 9.62 9.57
CA ASP A 62 -3.42 10.06 10.78
C ASP A 62 -2.07 10.74 10.49
N HIS A 63 -1.49 10.53 9.30
CA HIS A 63 -0.14 10.99 8.97
C HIS A 63 -0.10 12.19 8.00
N ASN A 64 0.90 13.05 8.16
CA ASN A 64 1.21 14.11 7.18
C ASN A 64 1.98 13.60 5.94
N LYS A 65 2.01 12.28 5.73
CA LYS A 65 2.72 11.60 4.64
C LYS A 65 1.70 11.04 3.64
N ALA A 66 2.05 11.02 2.37
CA ALA A 66 1.31 10.35 1.33
C ALA A 66 1.80 8.89 1.18
N PRO A 67 0.88 7.90 1.10
CA PRO A 67 1.25 6.54 0.80
C PRO A 67 1.57 6.38 -0.69
N TRP A 68 2.61 5.60 -0.98
CA TRP A 68 3.02 5.21 -2.32
C TRP A 68 3.29 3.71 -2.35
N ILE A 69 2.74 3.00 -3.34
CA ILE A 69 2.87 1.55 -3.42
C ILE A 69 3.51 1.15 -4.74
N LYS A 70 4.65 0.46 -4.71
CA LYS A 70 5.23 -0.15 -5.90
C LYS A 70 4.81 -1.61 -6.01
N THR A 71 4.25 -2.01 -7.14
CA THR A 71 3.91 -3.42 -7.45
C THR A 71 4.40 -3.77 -8.85
N GLY A 72 5.22 -4.82 -8.96
CA GLY A 72 5.93 -5.13 -10.21
C GLY A 72 6.69 -3.91 -10.73
N ASP A 73 6.44 -3.50 -11.98
CA ASP A 73 7.02 -2.32 -12.64
C ASP A 73 6.19 -1.04 -12.46
N LYS A 74 5.13 -1.07 -11.65
CA LYS A 74 4.23 0.07 -11.45
C LYS A 74 4.40 0.69 -10.08
N ILE A 75 4.25 2.00 -10.04
CA ILE A 75 4.16 2.78 -8.81
C ILE A 75 2.76 3.40 -8.79
N LEU A 76 2.06 3.17 -7.69
CA LEU A 76 0.72 3.67 -7.41
C LEU A 76 0.85 4.83 -6.44
N GLY A 77 0.43 6.01 -6.87
CA GLY A 77 0.31 7.17 -6.00
C GLY A 77 -0.95 7.12 -5.13
N PRO A 78 -1.13 8.09 -4.22
CA PRO A 78 -2.26 8.13 -3.30
C PRO A 78 -3.63 8.11 -4.02
N ASN A 79 -3.74 8.75 -5.19
CA ASN A 79 -4.95 8.72 -5.99
C ASN A 79 -5.23 7.33 -6.57
N GLU A 80 -4.22 6.67 -7.14
CA GLU A 80 -4.37 5.29 -7.62
C GLU A 80 -4.66 4.30 -6.50
N ILE A 81 -4.07 4.47 -5.32
CA ILE A 81 -4.35 3.67 -4.13
C ILE A 81 -5.83 3.81 -3.72
N GLN A 82 -6.37 5.04 -3.69
CA GLN A 82 -7.79 5.25 -3.40
C GLN A 82 -8.72 4.63 -4.46
N GLN A 83 -8.33 4.69 -5.73
CA GLN A 83 -9.08 4.04 -6.80
C GLN A 83 -9.04 2.51 -6.67
N ALA A 84 -7.87 1.94 -6.36
CA ALA A 84 -7.71 0.52 -6.12
C ALA A 84 -8.53 0.05 -4.91
N TYR A 85 -8.48 0.79 -3.80
CA TYR A 85 -9.27 0.53 -2.60
C TYR A 85 -10.77 0.60 -2.88
N SER A 86 -11.22 1.63 -3.60
CA SER A 86 -12.63 1.79 -3.97
C SER A 86 -13.10 0.67 -4.91
N GLY A 87 -12.26 0.25 -5.85
CA GLY A 87 -12.51 -0.91 -6.71
C GLY A 87 -12.58 -2.22 -5.93
N LEU A 88 -11.64 -2.46 -5.01
CA LEU A 88 -11.64 -3.61 -4.09
C LEU A 88 -12.90 -3.64 -3.22
N LYS A 89 -13.26 -2.51 -2.61
CA LYS A 89 -14.44 -2.40 -1.77
C LYS A 89 -15.72 -2.63 -2.57
N ALA A 90 -15.82 -2.07 -3.77
CA ALA A 90 -16.94 -2.33 -4.67
C ALA A 90 -17.02 -3.82 -5.03
N LEU A 91 -15.91 -4.45 -5.41
CA LEU A 91 -15.87 -5.89 -5.70
C LEU A 91 -16.29 -6.74 -4.50
N ARG A 92 -15.81 -6.44 -3.28
CA ARG A 92 -16.24 -7.13 -2.05
C ARG A 92 -17.73 -6.91 -1.75
N MET A 93 -18.26 -5.72 -2.04
CA MET A 93 -19.67 -5.40 -1.81
C MET A 93 -20.60 -6.03 -2.86
N PHE A 94 -20.12 -6.23 -4.09
CA PHE A 94 -20.84 -6.92 -5.17
C PHE A 94 -20.70 -8.46 -5.12
N ASN A 95 -19.66 -8.98 -4.47
CA ASN A 95 -19.49 -10.40 -4.16
C ASN A 95 -19.62 -10.65 -2.64
N PRO A 96 -20.83 -10.59 -2.05
CA PRO A 96 -21.04 -10.95 -0.64
C PRO A 96 -20.85 -12.47 -0.35
N ASP A 97 -20.49 -13.29 -1.36
CA ASP A 97 -20.49 -14.75 -1.31
C ASP A 97 -19.07 -15.35 -1.41
N ARG A 98 -18.31 -15.27 -0.32
CA ARG A 98 -17.26 -16.26 0.00
C ARG A 98 -17.08 -16.51 1.51
N SER A 99 -18.02 -16.07 2.33
CA SER A 99 -18.19 -16.56 3.70
C SER A 99 -19.12 -17.76 3.74
N GLN A 100 -18.82 -18.82 2.99
CA GLN A 100 -19.29 -20.18 3.27
C GLN A 100 -18.36 -21.19 2.60
N LYS A 101 -17.33 -21.66 3.31
CA LYS A 101 -17.12 -23.10 3.49
C LYS A 101 -16.18 -23.40 4.65
#